data_AF-A0A6P0Y4E2-F1
#
_entry.id   AF-A0A6P0Y4E2-F1
#
_cell.length_a   1.000
_cell.length_b   1.000
_cell.length_c   1.000
_cell.angle_alpha   90.00
_cell.angle_beta   90.00
_cell.angle_gamma   90.00
#
_symmetry.space_group_name_H-M   'P 1'
#
loop_
_entity.id
_entity.type
_entity.pdbx_description
1 polymer ?
#
loop_
_entity_poly.entity_id
_entity_poly.type
_entity_poly.pdbx_seq_one_letter_code
_entity_poly.pdbx_strand_id
1 'polypeptide(L)' 'LELYPHAGLLFIDFIQGDILYLTGKTEVIWSGDEVSSYAGAEQLIRFHLTKGYRVTASLPIRWSYSEFSPFLERTGSW' A
#
# COMPACT_ATOMS: atom_id res chain seq x y z
N LEU A 1 6.20 8.89 12.98
CA LEU A 1 6.31 7.41 13.03
C LEU A 1 7.36 6.92 14.03
N GLU A 2 8.29 7.77 14.51
CA GLU A 2 9.36 7.37 15.45
C GLU A 2 8.90 6.89 16.85
N LEU A 3 7.62 7.05 17.23
CA LEU A 3 7.12 6.56 18.52
C LEU A 3 6.27 5.28 18.43
N TYR A 4 5.66 5.00 17.27
CA TYR A 4 4.78 3.84 17.07
C TYR A 4 4.93 3.33 15.63
N PRO A 5 5.84 2.36 15.41
CA PRO A 5 6.14 1.89 14.06
C PRO A 5 5.06 0.94 13.51
N HIS A 6 4.02 0.59 14.27
CA HIS A 6 3.04 -0.39 13.83
C HIS A 6 2.10 0.18 12.77
N ALA A 7 1.96 -0.55 11.66
CA ALA A 7 1.08 -0.17 10.56
C ALA A 7 0.38 -1.40 9.95
N GLY A 8 -0.74 -1.15 9.28
CA GLY A 8 -1.44 -2.13 8.47
C GLY A 8 -1.63 -1.62 7.05
N LEU A 9 -1.53 -2.53 6.07
CA LEU A 9 -1.88 -2.28 4.68
C LEU A 9 -3.09 -3.15 4.31
N LEU A 10 -4.01 -2.58 3.55
CA LEU A 10 -5.23 -3.23 3.09
C LEU A 10 -5.24 -3.23 1.57
N PHE A 11 -5.35 -4.41 0.98
CA PHE A 11 -5.54 -4.57 -0.46
C PHE A 11 -6.89 -5.21 -0.71
N ILE A 12 -7.65 -4.63 -1.62
CA ILE A 12 -9.01 -5.04 -1.94
C ILE A 12 -9.04 -5.47 -3.41
N ASP A 13 -9.48 -6.69 -3.67
CA ASP A 13 -9.94 -7.09 -4.99
C ASP A 13 -11.40 -6.68 -5.13
N PHE A 14 -11.64 -5.59 -5.87
CA PHE A 14 -12.98 -5.05 -6.07
C PHE A 14 -13.88 -5.95 -6.93
N ILE A 15 -13.32 -6.88 -7.71
CA ILE A 15 -14.06 -7.80 -8.58
C ILE A 15 -14.50 -9.03 -7.79
N GLN A 16 -13.57 -9.68 -7.09
CA GLN A 16 -13.84 -10.92 -6.35
C GLN A 16 -14.38 -10.66 -4.94
N GLY A 17 -14.13 -9.47 -4.39
CA GLY A 17 -14.48 -9.10 -3.01
C GLY A 17 -13.51 -9.68 -1.97
N ASP A 18 -12.33 -10.10 -2.41
CA ASP A 18 -11.26 -10.59 -1.55
C ASP A 18 -10.55 -9.43 -0.85
N ILE A 19 -10.13 -9.65 0.39
CA ILE A 19 -9.29 -8.72 1.13
C ILE A 19 -8.01 -9.40 1.55
N LEU A 20 -6.89 -8.70 1.35
CA LEU A 20 -5.61 -9.02 1.98
C LEU A 20 -5.28 -7.96 3.05
N TYR A 21 -5.22 -8.42 4.29
CA TYR A 21 -4.75 -7.64 5.44
C TYR A 21 -3.28 -7.95 5.67
N LEU A 22 -2.43 -6.94 5.64
CA LEU A 22 -1.03 -7.04 6.06
C LEU A 22 -0.82 -6.20 7.30
N THR A 23 -0.09 -6.72 8.28
CA THR A 23 0.28 -6.05 9.52
C THR A 23 1.78 -6.11 9.69
N GLY A 24 2.38 -5.04 10.18
CA GLY A 24 3.83 -4.92 10.20
C GLY A 24 4.32 -3.72 10.98
N LYS A 25 5.61 -3.47 10.81
CA LYS A 25 6.28 -2.25 11.27
C LYS A 25 6.71 -1.40 10.09
N THR A 26 6.82 -0.10 10.27
CA THR A 26 7.29 0.83 9.26
C THR A 26 8.43 1.68 9.78
N GLU A 27 9.30 2.05 8.85
CA GLU A 27 10.31 3.09 9.03
C GLU A 27 10.21 4.09 7.90
N VAL A 28 10.48 5.37 8.21
CA VAL A 28 10.49 6.45 7.22
C VAL A 28 11.93 6.68 6.82
N ILE A 29 12.19 6.61 5.52
CA ILE A 29 13.48 6.96 4.92
C ILE A 29 13.31 8.38 4.37
N TRP A 30 13.87 9.35 5.08
CA TRP A 30 13.67 10.77 4.80
C TRP A 30 14.51 11.29 3.62
N SER A 31 15.66 10.67 3.34
CA SER A 31 16.57 11.10 2.29
C SER A 31 17.61 10.01 1.97
N GLY A 32 18.39 10.21 0.89
CA GLY A 32 19.45 9.32 0.45
C GLY A 32 19.23 8.76 -0.96
N ASP A 33 20.17 7.94 -1.42
CA ASP A 33 20.17 7.40 -2.78
C ASP A 33 18.88 6.62 -3.10
N GLU A 34 18.38 5.86 -2.12
CA GLU A 34 17.12 5.11 -2.23
C GLU A 34 15.95 6.05 -2.53
N VAL A 35 15.79 7.17 -1.81
CA VAL A 35 14.73 8.15 -2.08
C VAL A 35 14.91 8.80 -3.45
N SER A 36 16.15 9.15 -3.81
CA SER A 36 16.46 9.81 -5.09
C SER A 36 16.19 8.93 -6.32
N SER A 37 16.17 7.60 -6.14
CA SER A 37 15.82 6.66 -7.22
C SER A 37 14.33 6.69 -7.59
N TYR A 38 13.47 7.23 -6.73
CA TYR A 38 12.04 7.39 -7.00
C TYR A 38 11.75 8.84 -7.39
N ALA A 39 11.43 9.06 -8.66
CA ALA A 39 11.19 10.40 -9.20
C ALA A 39 10.04 11.11 -8.45
N GLY A 40 10.36 12.24 -7.82
CA GLY A 40 9.38 13.06 -7.08
C GLY A 40 9.06 12.55 -5.66
N ALA A 41 9.71 11.48 -5.19
CA ALA A 41 9.56 11.04 -3.80
C ALA A 41 10.30 11.99 -2.85
N GLU A 42 9.58 12.51 -1.86
CA GLU A 42 10.17 13.31 -0.77
C GLU A 42 10.66 12.42 0.38
N GLN A 43 10.07 11.24 0.53
CA GLN A 43 10.40 10.23 1.54
C GLN A 43 9.89 8.87 1.07
N LEU A 44 10.43 7.80 1.66
CA LEU A 44 9.91 6.45 1.49
C LEU A 44 9.40 5.90 2.82
N ILE A 45 8.41 5.02 2.73
CA ILE A 45 8.00 4.18 3.85
C ILE A 45 8.46 2.76 3.54
N ARG A 46 9.38 2.24 4.34
CA ARG A 46 9.71 0.81 4.28
C ARG A 46 8.80 0.05 5.23
N PHE A 47 8.06 -0.92 4.69
CA PHE A 47 7.15 -1.75 5.44
C PHE A 47 7.75 -3.15 5.67
N HIS A 48 7.91 -3.49 6.94
CA HIS A 48 8.39 -4.79 7.41
C HIS A 48 7.18 -5.65 7.80
N LEU A 49 6.81 -6.59 6.92
CA LEU A 49 5.67 -7.48 7.13
C LEU A 49 5.87 -8.38 8.36
N THR A 50 4.89 -8.41 9.24
CA THR A 50 4.83 -9.32 10.40
C THR A 50 3.81 -10.44 10.17
N LYS A 51 2.60 -10.11 9.69
CA LYS A 51 1.55 -11.11 9.44
C LYS A 51 0.62 -10.68 8.32
N GLY A 52 0.21 -11.64 7.50
CA GLY A 52 -0.80 -11.47 6.46
C GLY A 52 -2.02 -12.38 6.68
N TYR A 53 -3.20 -11.89 6.33
CA TYR A 53 -4.43 -12.68 6.26
C TYR A 53 -5.16 -12.38 4.95
N ARG A 54 -5.45 -13.43 4.18
CA ARG A 54 -6.36 -13.34 3.04
C ARG A 54 -7.75 -13.82 3.48
N VAL A 55 -8.75 -13.02 3.23
CA VAL A 55 -10.16 -13.38 3.46
C VAL A 55 -10.86 -13.28 2.12
N THR A 56 -11.37 -14.41 1.64
CA THR A 56 -11.99 -14.51 0.32
C THR A 56 -13.45 -14.10 0.37
N ALA A 57 -13.92 -13.37 -0.63
CA ALA A 57 -15.32 -12.94 -0.78
C ALA A 57 -15.93 -12.33 0.50
N SER A 58 -15.13 -11.60 1.29
CA SER A 58 -15.55 -11.07 2.59
C SER A 58 -16.39 -9.81 2.51
N LEU A 59 -16.35 -9.12 1.36
CA LEU A 59 -17.03 -7.85 1.19
C LEU A 59 -18.49 -8.07 0.76
N PRO A 60 -19.48 -7.61 1.55
CA PRO A 60 -20.90 -7.76 1.21
C PRO A 60 -21.34 -6.79 0.11
N ILE A 61 -20.52 -5.78 -0.21
CA ILE A 61 -20.77 -4.79 -1.25
C ILE A 61 -20.13 -5.28 -2.55
N ARG A 62 -20.91 -5.28 -3.63
CA ARG A 62 -20.42 -5.53 -4.99
C ARG A 62 -20.12 -4.18 -5.63
N TRP A 63 -18.84 -3.88 -5.90
CA TRP A 63 -18.47 -2.66 -6.61
C TRP A 63 -18.61 -2.84 -8.12
N SER A 64 -18.94 -1.76 -8.82
CA SER A 64 -18.75 -1.66 -10.27
C SER A 64 -17.26 -1.53 -10.59
N TYR A 65 -16.89 -1.70 -11.86
CA TYR A 65 -15.53 -1.49 -12.33
C TYR A 65 -15.00 -0.11 -11.86
N SER A 66 -13.85 -0.09 -11.21
CA SER A 66 -13.18 1.16 -10.82
C SER A 66 -12.37 1.65 -12.00
N GLU A 67 -12.52 2.91 -12.36
CA GLU A 67 -11.56 3.57 -13.25
C GLU A 67 -10.29 3.89 -12.47
N PHE A 68 -9.14 3.77 -13.13
CA PHE A 68 -7.88 4.20 -12.53
C PHE A 68 -7.88 5.72 -12.38
N SER A 69 -7.21 6.20 -11.33
CA SER A 69 -6.98 7.64 -11.17
C SER A 69 -6.28 8.19 -12.42
N PRO A 70 -6.73 9.32 -12.99
CA PRO A 70 -6.07 9.94 -14.15
C PRO A 70 -4.63 10.40 -13.82
N PHE A 71 -4.27 10.45 -12.53
CA PHE A 71 -2.92 10.78 -12.09
C PHE A 71 -1.98 9.57 -12.05
N LEU A 72 -2.49 8.34 -12.21
CA LEU A 72 -1.69 7.13 -12.09
C LEU A 72 -0.55 7.07 -13.12
N GLU A 73 -0.79 7.53 -14.34
CA GLU A 73 0.25 7.58 -15.40
C GLU A 73 1.46 8.42 -14.99
N ARG A 74 1.24 9.49 -14.22
CA ARG A 74 2.29 10.42 -13.78
C ARG A 74 3.18 9.85 -12.70
N THR A 75 2.79 8.72 -12.13
CA THR A 75 3.48 8.14 -10.99
C THR A 75 4.55 7.11 -11.36
N GLY A 76 4.67 6.78 -12.66
CA GLY A 76 5.70 5.90 -13.18
C GLY A 76 5.46 4.42 -12.86
N SER A 77 6.44 3.59 -13.21
CA SER A 77 6.50 2.18 -12.83
C SER A 77 7.30 2.05 -11.53
N TRP A 78 6.62 1.57 -10.49
CA TRP A 78 7.16 1.34 -9.13
C TRP A 78 7.79 -0.04 -8.98
#